data_AF-A0A2D6PRX0-F1
#
_entry.id   AF-A0A2D6PRX0-F1
#
_cell.length_a   1.000
_cell.length_b   1.000
_cell.length_c   1.000
_cell.angle_alpha   90.00
_cell.angle_beta   90.00
_cell.angle_gamma   90.00
#
_symmetry.space_group_name_H-M   'P 1'
#
loop_
_entity.id
_entity.type
_entity.pdbx_description
1 polymer ?
#
loop_
_entity_poly.entity_id
_entity_poly.type
_entity_poly.pdbx_seq_one_letter_code
_entity_poly.pdbx_strand_id
1 'polypeptide(L)' 'SEAWMRNMARHLTDGFDGFLLGKRYLILDRDPLFSRNSREILRGSDVEPLRLPAITAHLQ' A
#
# COMPACT_ATOMS: atom_id res chain seq x y z
N SER A 1 -10.18 9.07 -6.23
CA SER A 1 -11.38 8.80 -5.39
C SER A 1 -11.15 7.54 -4.56
N GLU A 2 -11.90 7.34 -3.47
CA GLU A 2 -11.74 6.17 -2.58
C GLU A 2 -11.98 4.83 -3.31
N ALA A 3 -12.98 4.79 -4.20
CA ALA A 3 -13.27 3.61 -5.02
C ALA A 3 -12.10 3.23 -5.93
N TRP A 4 -11.42 4.22 -6.51
CA TRP A 4 -10.26 3.99 -7.36
C TRP A 4 -9.10 3.37 -6.57
N MET A 5 -8.76 3.93 -5.40
CA MET A 5 -7.68 3.39 -4.55
C MET A 5 -7.98 1.97 -4.05
N ARG A 6 -9.26 1.66 -3.81
CA ARG A 6 -9.69 0.31 -3.43
C ARG A 6 -9.46 -0.70 -4.55
N ASN A 7 -9.78 -0.33 -5.79
CA ASN A 7 -9.55 -1.20 -6.95
C ASN A 7 -8.06 -1.35 -7.25
N MET A 8 -7.27 -0.28 -7.14
CA MET A 8 -5.81 -0.38 -7.21
C MET A 8 -5.26 -1.40 -6.20
N ALA A 9 -5.68 -1.31 -4.93
CA ALA A 9 -5.21 -2.24 -3.91
C ALA A 9 -5.53 -3.70 -4.26
N ARG A 10 -6.72 -3.98 -4.80
CA ARG A 10 -7.10 -5.33 -5.25
C ARG A 10 -6.24 -5.84 -6.40
N HIS A 11 -5.96 -5.01 -7.40
CA HIS A 11 -5.09 -5.41 -8.52
C HIS A 11 -3.66 -5.66 -8.05
N LEU A 12 -3.15 -4.85 -7.11
CA LEU A 12 -1.81 -5.05 -6.56
C LEU A 12 -1.69 -6.38 -5.79
N THR A 13 -2.77 -6.81 -5.16
CA THR A 13 -2.81 -8.02 -4.32
C THR A 13 -3.51 -9.21 -4.99
N ASP A 14 -3.68 -9.18 -6.31
CA ASP A 14 -4.26 -10.32 -7.01
C ASP A 14 -3.42 -11.59 -6.78
N GLY A 15 -4.08 -12.73 -6.55
CA GLY A 15 -3.43 -13.97 -6.16
C GLY A 15 -2.76 -14.73 -7.31
N PHE A 16 -2.99 -14.33 -8.56
CA PHE A 16 -2.45 -14.97 -9.75
C PHE A 16 -1.34 -14.15 -10.39
N ASP A 17 -1.59 -12.86 -10.64
CA ASP A 17 -0.65 -11.96 -11.33
C ASP A 17 -0.43 -10.62 -10.61
N GLY A 18 -0.90 -10.51 -9.37
CA GLY A 18 -0.75 -9.31 -8.57
C GLY A 18 0.72 -8.96 -8.36
N PHE A 19 1.03 -7.68 -8.51
CA PHE A 19 2.40 -7.17 -8.36
C PHE A 19 3.04 -7.53 -7.00
N LEU A 20 2.22 -7.64 -5.95
CA LEU A 20 2.65 -7.93 -4.59
C LEU A 20 2.64 -9.42 -4.25
N LEU A 21 2.39 -10.32 -5.23
CA LEU A 21 2.43 -11.75 -5.01
C LEU A 21 3.79 -12.18 -4.44
N GLY A 22 3.75 -12.87 -3.29
CA GLY A 22 4.93 -13.30 -2.55
C GLY A 22 5.72 -12.17 -1.86
N LYS A 23 5.21 -10.94 -1.82
CA LYS A 23 5.80 -9.83 -1.06
C LYS A 23 5.12 -9.73 0.30
N ARG A 24 5.91 -9.36 1.31
CA ARG A 24 5.43 -9.21 2.70
C ARG A 24 5.29 -7.76 3.15
N TYR A 25 6.01 -6.84 2.52
CA TYR A 25 6.05 -5.44 2.93
C TYR A 25 5.87 -4.52 1.73
N LEU A 26 5.07 -3.47 1.89
CA LEU A 26 4.94 -2.37 0.93
C LEU A 26 5.25 -1.07 1.64
N ILE A 27 6.26 -0.34 1.17
CA ILE A 27 6.58 0.99 1.70
C ILE A 27 5.71 2.01 0.96
N LEU A 28 4.92 2.76 1.71
CA LEU A 28 4.03 3.81 1.22
C LEU A 28 4.53 5.17 1.70
N ASP A 29 4.31 6.20 0.89
CA ASP A 29 4.48 7.57 1.35
C ASP A 29 3.37 7.98 2.34
N ARG A 30 3.33 9.26 2.71
CA ARG A 30 2.33 9.80 3.63
C ARG A 30 1.11 10.36 2.89
N ASP A 31 0.87 9.95 1.63
CA ASP A 31 -0.26 10.44 0.86
C ASP A 31 -1.60 9.96 1.47
N PRO A 32 -2.55 10.87 1.74
CA PRO A 32 -3.87 10.51 2.28
C PRO A 32 -4.70 9.60 1.37
N LEU A 33 -4.32 9.43 0.09
CA LEU A 33 -4.89 8.45 -0.83
C LEU A 33 -4.75 7.01 -0.31
N PHE A 34 -3.72 6.72 0.49
CA PHE A 34 -3.59 5.45 1.22
C PHE A 34 -4.48 5.42 2.46
N SER A 35 -5.78 5.37 2.18
CA SER A 35 -6.85 5.32 3.18
C SER A 35 -6.79 4.04 4.02
N ARG A 36 -7.62 4.01 5.06
CA ARG A 36 -7.78 2.82 5.90
C ARG A 36 -8.20 1.59 5.09
N ASN A 37 -9.13 1.77 4.15
CA ASN A 37 -9.71 0.69 3.36
C ASN A 37 -8.69 0.01 2.44
N SER A 38 -7.80 0.77 1.78
CA SER A 38 -6.74 0.17 0.96
C SER A 38 -5.70 -0.54 1.83
N ARG A 39 -5.38 0.00 3.02
CA ARG A 39 -4.49 -0.67 3.99
C ARG A 39 -5.06 -1.98 4.53
N GLU A 40 -6.37 -2.08 4.71
CA GLU A 40 -7.04 -3.33 5.12
C GLU A 40 -6.98 -4.39 4.02
N ILE A 41 -7.11 -4.01 2.74
CA ILE A 41 -6.93 -4.93 1.60
C ILE A 41 -5.50 -5.48 1.59
N LEU A 42 -4.49 -4.61 1.68
CA LEU A 42 -3.09 -5.03 1.71
C LEU A 42 -2.82 -6.06 2.83
N ARG A 43 -3.27 -5.76 4.06
CA ARG A 43 -3.10 -6.64 5.22
C ARG A 43 -3.84 -7.96 5.05
N GLY A 44 -5.04 -7.94 4.46
CA GLY A 44 -5.80 -9.15 4.16
C GLY A 44 -5.15 -10.06 3.11
N SER A 45 -4.15 -9.55 2.38
CA SER A 45 -3.36 -10.29 1.39
C SER A 45 -1.93 -10.57 1.88
N ASP A 46 -1.71 -10.60 3.20
CA ASP A 46 -0.41 -10.82 3.85
C ASP A 46 0.69 -9.79 3.51
N VAL A 47 0.29 -8.62 3.00
CA VAL A 47 1.18 -7.47 2.76
C VAL A 47 1.02 -6.45 3.88
N GLU A 48 2.09 -6.20 4.64
CA GLU A 48 2.14 -5.16 5.65
C GLU A 48 2.50 -3.80 5.03
N PRO A 49 1.58 -2.81 5.03
CA PRO A 49 1.90 -1.46 4.57
C PRO A 49 2.71 -0.72 5.63
N LEU A 50 3.97 -0.43 5.31
CA LEU A 50 4.88 0.37 6.12
C LEU A 50 4.82 1.82 5.63
N ARG A 51 4.50 2.76 6.52
CA ARG A 51 4.62 4.18 6.19
C ARG A 51 6.09 4.57 6.26
N LEU A 52 6.55 5.35 5.28
CA LEU A 52 7.84 6.00 5.39
C LEU A 52 7.93 6.74 6.73
N PRO A 53 9.02 6.56 7.49
CA PRO A 53 9.28 7.39 8.65
C PRO A 53 9.21 8.86 8.20
N ALA A 54 8.85 9.76 9.12
CA ALA A 54 8.96 11.18 8.87
C ALA A 54 10.45 11.57 8.79
N ILE A 55 11.11 11.20 7.69
CA ILE A 55 12.41 11.75 7.33
C ILE A 55 12.09 13.14 6.80
N THR A 56 12.39 14.14 7.60
CA THR A 56 12.51 15.51 7.10
C THR A 56 13.53 15.49 5.96
N ALA A 57 13.16 16.06 4.81
CA ALA A 57 14.09 16.33 3.73
C ALA A 57 15.13 17.34 4.25
N HIS A 58 16.19 16.85 4.88
CA HIS A 58 17.42 17.58 5.07
C HIS A 58 18.53 16.79 4.40
N LEU A 59 18.62 16.98 3.09
CA LEU A 59 19.91 17.11 2.45
C LEU A 59 20.15 18.63 2.42
N GLN A 60 21.08 19.10 3.26
CA GLN A 60 21.65 20.44 3.12
C GLN A 60 22.52 20.51 1.87
#